data_AF-A0A3E1E657-F1
#
_entry.id   AF-A0A3E1E657-F1
#
_cell.length_a   1.000
_cell.length_b   1.000
_cell.length_c   1.000
_cell.angle_alpha   90.00
_cell.angle_beta   90.00
_cell.angle_gamma   90.00
#
_symmetry.space_group_name_H-M   'P 1'
#
loop_
_entity.id
_entity.type
_entity.pdbx_description
1 polymer ?
#
loop_
_entity_poly.entity_id
_entity_poly.type
_entity_poly.pdbx_seq_one_letter_code
_entity_poly.pdbx_strand_id
1 'polypeptide(L)'
;MNIFNSNPHATAMPRSNKRTITIPNPIREGLLAQIQDGTLDYPSENAAWIGLARYQLIVGKPHAITVAIARMHADDHDCIDDFLLEVASRGLSLRGQFLAHLVKEAVSGADSPGEQEVGGLIPSELLRIAKAWKKGPEKVLAGLR
;
A
#
# COMPACT_ATOMS: atom_id res chain seq x y z
N MET A 1 36.64 -44.98 -16.64
CA MET A 1 36.00 -44.96 -15.32
C MET A 1 35.98 -43.53 -14.82
N ASN A 2 34.79 -42.91 -14.81
CA ASN A 2 34.52 -41.63 -14.14
C ASN A 2 34.75 -41.78 -12.65
N ILE A 3 35.30 -40.76 -11.97
CA ILE A 3 34.56 -39.98 -10.94
C ILE A 3 35.14 -38.55 -10.92
N PHE A 4 34.39 -37.60 -11.50
CA PHE A 4 34.52 -36.18 -11.17
C PHE A 4 34.04 -35.99 -9.73
N ASN A 5 34.93 -35.57 -8.84
CA ASN A 5 34.56 -35.11 -7.50
C ASN A 5 34.03 -33.67 -7.61
N SER A 6 32.76 -33.54 -7.98
CA SER A 6 32.04 -32.28 -7.95
C SER A 6 31.26 -32.24 -6.64
N ASN A 7 31.83 -31.59 -5.62
CA ASN A 7 31.03 -31.14 -4.49
C ASN A 7 30.81 -29.63 -4.65
N PRO A 8 29.85 -29.17 -5.48
CA PRO A 8 29.42 -27.80 -5.39
C PRO A 8 28.71 -27.66 -4.04
N HIS A 9 29.14 -26.69 -3.24
CA HIS A 9 28.33 -26.18 -2.14
C HIS A 9 26.93 -25.87 -2.67
N ALA A 10 26.01 -26.82 -2.51
CA ALA A 10 24.59 -26.53 -2.48
C ALA A 10 24.39 -25.72 -1.21
N THR A 11 24.51 -24.40 -1.31
CA THR A 11 24.00 -23.47 -0.32
C THR A 11 22.54 -23.81 -0.16
N ALA A 12 22.21 -24.60 0.86
CA ALA A 12 20.85 -24.88 1.23
C ALA A 12 20.15 -23.53 1.35
N MET A 13 19.16 -23.27 0.49
CA MET A 13 18.41 -22.03 0.56
C MET A 13 17.88 -21.91 2.00
N PRO A 14 18.19 -20.83 2.73
CA PRO A 14 17.78 -20.71 4.12
C PRO A 14 16.26 -20.79 4.16
N ARG A 15 15.74 -21.94 4.61
CA ARG A 15 14.32 -22.10 4.93
C ARG A 15 14.04 -21.29 6.19
N SER A 16 12.84 -20.70 6.20
CA SER A 16 12.29 -19.74 7.16
C SER A 16 13.03 -19.63 8.50
N ASN A 17 13.72 -18.51 8.70
CA ASN A 17 14.00 -17.99 10.04
C ASN A 17 12.98 -16.89 10.33
N LYS A 18 12.28 -17.00 11.47
CA LYS A 18 11.34 -15.96 11.92
C LYS A 18 12.13 -14.68 12.20
N ARG A 19 11.74 -13.57 11.58
CA ARG A 19 12.25 -12.22 11.86
C ARG A 19 11.07 -11.33 12.23
N THR A 20 11.28 -10.44 13.18
CA THR A 20 10.28 -9.44 13.59
C THR A 20 10.53 -8.15 12.82
N ILE A 21 9.47 -7.54 12.32
CA ILE A 21 9.46 -6.19 11.74
C ILE A 21 8.48 -5.33 12.52
N THR A 22 8.78 -4.04 12.64
CA THR A 22 7.86 -3.07 13.27
C THR A 22 6.94 -2.52 12.19
N ILE A 23 5.63 -2.55 12.43
CA ILE A 23 4.60 -1.98 11.56
C ILE A 23 3.85 -0.90 12.36
N PRO A 24 3.57 0.28 11.79
CA PRO A 24 2.72 1.28 12.42
C PRO A 24 1.34 0.70 12.77
N ASN A 25 0.85 0.99 13.98
CA ASN A 25 -0.44 0.47 14.44
C ASN A 25 -1.60 0.84 13.51
N PRO A 26 -1.73 2.09 13.00
CA PRO A 26 -2.88 2.43 12.17
C PRO A 26 -2.95 1.59 10.88
N ILE A 27 -1.78 1.32 10.26
CA ILE A 27 -1.70 0.45 9.08
C ILE A 27 -2.09 -0.99 9.40
N ARG A 28 -1.59 -1.52 10.52
CA ARG A 28 -1.92 -2.88 10.96
C ARG A 28 -3.41 -3.02 11.26
N GLU A 29 -3.99 -2.06 11.98
CA GLU A 29 -5.41 -2.04 12.33
C GLU A 29 -6.30 -1.87 11.12
N GLY A 30 -5.94 -1.00 10.16
CA GLY A 30 -6.68 -0.82 8.91
C GLY A 30 -6.69 -2.10 8.06
N LEU A 31 -5.55 -2.79 7.96
CA LEU A 31 -5.48 -4.09 7.28
C LEU A 31 -6.36 -5.14 7.95
N LEU A 32 -6.32 -5.21 9.29
CA LEU A 32 -7.15 -6.14 10.06
C LEU A 32 -8.64 -5.85 9.90
N ALA A 33 -9.05 -4.57 9.91
CA ALA A 33 -10.44 -4.17 9.70
C ALA A 33 -10.96 -4.66 8.35
N GLN A 34 -10.17 -4.50 7.28
CA GLN A 34 -10.54 -4.95 5.94
C GLN A 34 -10.58 -6.49 5.79
N ILE A 35 -9.81 -7.23 6.59
CA ILE A 35 -9.92 -8.69 6.62
C ILE A 35 -11.20 -9.10 7.35
N GLN A 36 -11.50 -8.45 8.48
CA GLN A 36 -12.67 -8.77 9.31
C GLN A 36 -14.00 -8.41 8.65
N ASP A 37 -14.04 -7.33 7.88
CA ASP A 37 -15.24 -6.89 7.16
C ASP A 37 -15.45 -7.61 5.81
N GLY A 38 -14.50 -8.46 5.40
CA GLY A 38 -14.55 -9.23 4.16
C GLY A 38 -14.13 -8.47 2.90
N THR A 39 -13.64 -7.23 3.02
CA THR A 39 -13.07 -6.45 1.91
C THR A 39 -11.84 -7.14 1.33
N LEU A 40 -11.02 -7.74 2.19
CA LEU A 40 -9.85 -8.53 1.82
C LEU A 40 -10.07 -10.01 2.17
N ASP A 41 -10.08 -10.85 1.14
CA ASP A 41 -10.23 -12.30 1.28
C ASP A 41 -8.90 -13.00 1.60
N TYR A 42 -8.25 -12.56 2.69
CA TYR A 42 -7.08 -13.24 3.24
C TYR A 42 -7.47 -14.05 4.48
N PRO A 43 -6.98 -15.29 4.64
CA PRO A 43 -7.34 -16.13 5.80
C PRO A 43 -6.69 -15.67 7.12
N SER A 44 -5.75 -14.73 7.09
CA SER A 44 -5.10 -14.16 8.27
C SER A 44 -4.29 -12.90 7.93
N GLU A 45 -3.96 -12.10 8.95
CA GLU A 45 -3.03 -10.95 8.85
C GLU A 45 -1.69 -11.35 8.21
N ASN A 46 -1.10 -12.46 8.68
CA ASN A 46 0.18 -12.95 8.16
C ASN A 46 0.08 -13.38 6.68
N ALA A 47 -1.05 -13.96 6.27
CA ALA A 47 -1.28 -14.31 4.87
C ALA A 47 -1.36 -13.06 3.97
N ALA A 48 -1.96 -11.98 4.47
CA ALA A 48 -2.01 -10.69 3.77
C ALA A 48 -0.60 -10.09 3.58
N TRP A 49 0.21 -10.02 4.65
CA TRP A 49 1.59 -9.52 4.57
C TRP A 49 2.46 -10.33 3.60
N ILE A 50 2.39 -11.66 3.68
CA ILE A 50 3.10 -12.56 2.75
C ILE A 50 2.59 -12.36 1.31
N GLY A 51 1.28 -12.19 1.13
CA GLY A 51 0.66 -11.92 -0.16
C GLY A 51 1.18 -10.64 -0.80
N LEU A 52 1.22 -9.54 -0.04
CA LEU A 52 1.76 -8.25 -0.49
C LEU A 52 3.25 -8.36 -0.85
N ALA A 53 4.06 -9.03 -0.04
CA ALA A 53 5.47 -9.27 -0.33
C ALA A 53 5.66 -10.10 -1.61
N ARG A 54 4.86 -11.16 -1.79
CA ARG A 54 4.88 -12.00 -3.00
C ARG A 54 4.47 -11.21 -4.23
N TYR A 55 3.43 -10.38 -4.13
CA TYR A 55 2.99 -9.52 -5.23
C TYR A 55 4.13 -8.61 -5.69
N GLN A 56 4.83 -7.96 -4.75
CA GLN A 56 5.99 -7.12 -5.08
C GLN A 56 7.12 -7.92 -5.78
N LEU A 57 7.38 -9.16 -5.35
CA LEU A 57 8.37 -10.02 -5.99
C LEU A 57 7.98 -10.45 -7.41
N ILE A 58 6.69 -10.65 -7.67
CA ILE A 58 6.16 -11.00 -9.00
C ILE A 58 6.27 -9.81 -9.96
N VAL A 59 5.89 -8.61 -9.51
CA VAL A 59 5.92 -7.40 -10.34
C VAL A 59 7.36 -6.97 -10.64
N GLY A 60 8.28 -7.15 -9.69
CA GLY A 60 9.71 -6.89 -9.88
C GLY A 60 10.10 -5.42 -10.09
N LYS A 61 9.13 -4.50 -10.02
CA LYS A 61 9.34 -3.05 -10.12
C LYS A 61 8.73 -2.35 -8.91
N PRO A 62 9.37 -1.28 -8.39
CA PRO A 62 8.79 -0.50 -7.31
C PRO A 62 7.47 0.12 -7.73
N HIS A 63 6.47 0.07 -6.85
CA HIS A 63 5.20 0.76 -7.09
C HIS A 63 5.36 2.26 -6.83
N ALA A 64 5.10 3.10 -7.84
CA ALA A 64 5.40 4.53 -7.79
C ALA A 64 4.81 5.24 -6.56
N ILE A 65 3.55 4.92 -6.23
CA ILE A 65 2.85 5.47 -5.05
C ILE A 65 3.55 5.09 -3.74
N THR A 66 3.84 3.80 -3.52
CA THR A 66 4.39 3.35 -2.24
C THR A 66 5.84 3.82 -2.04
N VAL A 67 6.61 3.92 -3.13
CA VAL A 67 7.96 4.52 -3.10
C VAL A 67 7.91 5.99 -2.72
N ALA A 68 6.99 6.74 -3.30
CA ALA A 68 6.86 8.16 -3.01
C ALA A 68 6.43 8.37 -1.55
N ILE A 69 5.44 7.62 -1.05
CA ILE A 69 5.05 7.65 0.37
C ILE A 69 6.24 7.30 1.26
N ALA A 70 6.97 6.22 0.99
CA ALA A 70 8.13 5.80 1.79
C ALA A 70 9.26 6.85 1.88
N ARG A 71 9.30 7.83 0.98
CA ARG A 71 10.28 8.94 0.97
C ARG A 71 9.80 10.22 1.66
N MET A 72 8.55 10.26 2.09
CA MET A 72 7.98 11.42 2.80
C MET A 72 8.50 11.53 4.24
N HIS A 73 8.24 12.66 4.88
CA HIS A 73 8.57 12.88 6.29
C HIS A 73 7.69 12.01 7.20
N ALA A 74 8.19 11.60 8.37
CA ALA A 74 7.46 10.75 9.31
C ALA A 74 6.09 11.34 9.70
N ASP A 75 6.03 12.64 9.99
CA ASP A 75 4.76 13.31 10.30
C ASP A 75 3.72 13.22 9.16
N ASP A 76 4.18 13.17 7.91
CA ASP A 76 3.29 12.97 6.76
C ASP A 76 2.83 11.51 6.66
N HIS A 77 3.67 10.54 7.04
CA HIS A 77 3.27 9.13 7.20
C HIS A 77 2.17 8.99 8.23
N ASP A 78 2.36 9.53 9.44
CA ASP A 78 1.37 9.46 10.52
C ASP A 78 0.03 10.04 10.08
N CYS A 79 0.06 11.16 9.34
CA CYS A 79 -1.16 11.76 8.80
C CYS A 79 -1.89 10.84 7.80
N ILE A 80 -1.14 10.25 6.87
CA ILE A 80 -1.68 9.32 5.87
C ILE A 80 -2.22 8.05 6.55
N ASP A 81 -1.46 7.47 7.47
CA ASP A 81 -1.76 6.22 8.15
C ASP A 81 -3.04 6.34 9.00
N ASP A 82 -3.18 7.42 9.77
CA ASP A 82 -4.40 7.74 10.54
C ASP A 82 -5.63 7.85 9.61
N PHE A 83 -5.47 8.53 8.48
CA PHE A 83 -6.55 8.72 7.51
C PHE A 83 -6.95 7.40 6.84
N LEU A 84 -5.97 6.58 6.46
CA LEU A 84 -6.23 5.28 5.84
C LEU A 84 -6.94 4.32 6.81
N LEU A 85 -6.58 4.34 8.10
CA LEU A 85 -7.29 3.59 9.14
C LEU A 85 -8.76 4.03 9.21
N GLU A 86 -9.03 5.33 9.26
CA GLU A 86 -10.39 5.87 9.37
C GLU A 86 -11.25 5.50 8.15
N VAL A 87 -10.67 5.54 6.95
CA VAL A 87 -11.35 5.12 5.72
C VAL A 87 -11.64 3.62 5.76
N ALA A 88 -10.65 2.80 6.12
CA ALA A 88 -10.77 1.35 6.19
C ALA A 88 -11.79 0.90 7.24
N SER A 89 -11.80 1.50 8.44
CA SER A 89 -12.72 1.15 9.52
C SER A 89 -14.19 1.43 9.19
N ARG A 90 -14.44 2.28 8.18
CA ARG A 90 -15.77 2.61 7.67
C ARG A 90 -16.17 1.78 6.46
N GLY A 91 -15.37 0.78 6.07
CA GLY A 91 -15.57 -0.02 4.85
C GLY A 91 -15.45 0.82 3.57
N LEU A 92 -14.84 2.01 3.65
CA LEU A 92 -14.63 2.87 2.49
C LEU A 92 -13.34 2.45 1.78
N SER A 93 -13.31 2.66 0.46
CA SER A 93 -12.11 2.43 -0.33
C SER A 93 -11.82 3.61 -1.23
N LEU A 94 -10.57 4.07 -1.20
CA LEU A 94 -10.06 5.08 -2.12
C LEU A 94 -10.02 4.58 -3.58
N ARG A 95 -10.17 3.27 -3.80
CA ARG A 95 -10.10 2.64 -5.14
C ARG A 95 -11.28 3.02 -6.06
N GLY A 96 -12.40 3.49 -5.50
CA GLY A 96 -13.60 3.88 -6.25
C GLY A 96 -13.65 5.35 -6.64
N GLN A 97 -13.78 6.26 -5.67
CA GLN A 97 -13.99 7.69 -5.93
C GLN A 97 -12.68 8.49 -6.09
N PHE A 98 -11.63 8.15 -5.34
CA PHE A 98 -10.35 8.88 -5.39
C PHE A 98 -9.51 8.50 -6.61
N LEU A 99 -9.40 7.21 -6.94
CA LEU A 99 -8.77 6.78 -8.19
C LEU A 99 -9.52 7.33 -9.41
N ALA A 100 -10.86 7.35 -9.38
CA ALA A 100 -11.66 7.96 -10.44
C ALA A 100 -11.49 9.49 -10.54
N HIS A 101 -11.33 10.20 -9.41
CA HIS A 101 -11.05 11.64 -9.40
C HIS A 101 -9.64 11.96 -9.90
N LEU A 102 -8.62 11.22 -9.44
CA LEU A 102 -7.24 11.36 -9.91
C LEU A 102 -7.09 10.99 -11.38
N VAL A 103 -7.76 9.93 -11.85
CA VAL A 103 -7.86 9.61 -13.27
C VAL A 103 -8.61 10.74 -14.00
N LYS A 104 -9.69 11.28 -13.45
CA LYS A 104 -10.39 12.42 -14.07
C LYS A 104 -9.53 13.67 -14.18
N GLU A 105 -8.77 14.05 -13.14
CA GLU A 105 -7.88 15.22 -13.18
C GLU A 105 -6.69 14.97 -14.12
N ALA A 106 -6.14 13.76 -14.12
CA ALA A 106 -5.01 13.42 -14.99
C ALA A 106 -5.43 13.24 -16.46
N VAL A 107 -6.70 12.96 -16.74
CA VAL A 107 -7.29 12.81 -18.09
C VAL A 107 -8.06 14.08 -18.52
N SER A 108 -8.35 15.04 -17.62
CA SER A 108 -8.96 16.32 -18.01
C SER A 108 -7.92 17.23 -18.65
N GLY A 109 -7.67 17.00 -19.94
CA GLY A 109 -6.81 17.82 -20.80
C GLY A 109 -5.61 17.10 -21.40
N ALA A 110 -5.34 15.83 -21.05
CA ALA A 110 -4.25 15.03 -21.62
C ALA A 110 -4.78 13.66 -22.09
N ASP A 111 -4.40 13.26 -23.31
CA ASP A 111 -4.93 12.06 -23.97
C ASP A 111 -4.60 10.74 -23.25
N SER A 112 -3.60 10.71 -22.38
CA SER A 112 -3.32 9.65 -21.40
C SER A 112 -2.16 10.09 -20.49
N PRO A 113 -2.40 10.41 -19.21
CA PRO A 113 -1.32 10.74 -18.28
C PRO A 113 -0.39 9.54 -18.10
N GLY A 114 0.93 9.78 -18.07
CA GLY A 114 1.91 8.71 -17.90
C GLY A 114 1.84 8.09 -16.50
N GLU A 115 2.17 6.80 -16.36
CA GLU A 115 2.21 6.10 -15.04
C GLU A 115 3.07 6.83 -13.99
N GLN A 116 4.12 7.53 -14.43
CA GLN A 116 5.00 8.31 -13.55
C GLN A 116 4.35 9.61 -13.04
N GLU A 117 3.59 10.31 -13.89
CA GLU A 117 2.85 11.52 -13.49
C GLU A 117 1.77 11.17 -12.47
N VAL A 118 1.00 10.12 -12.77
CA VAL A 118 -0.02 9.59 -11.84
C VAL A 118 0.63 9.14 -10.53
N GLY A 119 1.78 8.44 -10.60
CA GLY A 119 2.51 7.99 -9.42
C GLY A 119 3.01 9.10 -8.50
N GLY A 120 3.33 10.29 -9.03
CA GLY A 120 3.78 11.44 -8.25
C GLY A 120 2.65 12.28 -7.63
N LEU A 121 1.49 12.31 -8.29
CA LEU A 121 0.32 13.10 -7.83
C LEU A 121 -0.40 12.43 -6.68
N ILE A 122 -0.58 11.11 -6.73
CA ILE A 122 -1.39 10.37 -5.75
C ILE A 122 -0.90 10.55 -4.29
N PRO A 123 0.40 10.43 -3.97
CA PRO A 123 0.89 10.63 -2.61
C PRO A 123 0.62 12.05 -2.08
N SER A 124 0.83 13.07 -2.93
CA SER A 124 0.64 14.48 -2.56
C SER A 124 -0.84 14.79 -2.30
N GLU A 125 -1.72 14.27 -3.14
CA GLU A 125 -3.17 14.42 -2.99
C GLU A 125 -3.70 13.64 -1.78
N LEU A 126 -3.19 12.43 -1.56
CA LEU A 126 -3.52 11.63 -0.37
C LEU A 126 -3.15 12.39 0.90
N LEU A 127 -1.96 12.98 0.96
CA LEU A 127 -1.54 13.80 2.09
C LEU A 127 -2.41 15.05 2.25
N ARG A 128 -2.76 15.73 1.17
CA ARG A 128 -3.62 16.91 1.19
C ARG A 128 -4.99 16.58 1.79
N ILE A 129 -5.59 15.47 1.37
CA ILE A 129 -6.87 14.98 1.89
C ILE A 129 -6.73 14.59 3.36
N ALA A 130 -5.68 13.86 3.74
CA ALA A 130 -5.43 13.50 5.14
C ALA A 130 -5.31 14.74 6.05
N LYS A 131 -4.60 15.78 5.59
CA LYS A 131 -4.48 17.07 6.30
C LYS A 131 -5.82 17.81 6.36
N ALA A 132 -6.63 17.75 5.31
CA ALA A 132 -7.97 18.33 5.32
C ALA A 132 -8.91 17.58 6.27
N TRP A 133 -8.82 16.25 6.29
CA TRP A 133 -9.58 15.38 7.19
C TRP A 133 -9.24 15.69 8.65
N LYS A 134 -7.96 15.85 9.02
CA LYS A 134 -7.55 16.27 10.38
C LYS A 134 -8.16 17.61 10.80
N LYS A 135 -8.49 18.50 9.85
CA LYS A 135 -9.13 19.80 10.13
C LYS A 135 -10.66 19.76 10.14
N GLY A 136 -11.28 18.78 9.47
CA GLY A 136 -12.72 18.69 9.31
C GLY A 136 -13.17 17.33 8.79
N PRO A 137 -13.22 16.29 9.65
CA PRO A 137 -13.44 14.91 9.23
C PRO A 137 -14.73 14.70 8.45
N GLU A 138 -15.84 15.23 8.96
CA GLU A 138 -17.19 15.02 8.41
C GLU A 138 -17.31 15.47 6.96
N LYS A 139 -16.71 16.62 6.61
CA LYS A 139 -16.77 17.16 5.25
C LYS A 139 -16.02 16.27 4.25
N VAL A 140 -14.87 15.74 4.66
CA VAL A 140 -14.06 14.87 3.81
C VAL A 140 -14.72 13.52 3.64
N LEU A 141 -15.17 12.90 4.74
CA LEU A 141 -15.80 11.58 4.72
C LEU A 141 -17.13 11.56 3.98
N ALA A 142 -17.93 12.63 4.06
CA ALA A 142 -19.17 12.76 3.28
C ALA A 142 -18.91 12.77 1.77
N GLY A 143 -17.75 13.29 1.34
CA GLY A 143 -17.34 13.30 -0.06
C GLY A 143 -16.73 11.98 -0.57
N LEU A 144 -16.59 10.97 0.31
CA LEU A 144 -16.06 9.64 -0.02
C LEU A 144 -17.14 8.55 -0.13
N ARG A 145 -18.39 8.87 0.19
CA ARG A 145 -19.57 7.97 0.09
C ARG A 145 -20.24 8.10 -1.27
#